data_AF-A0A077Z9G5-F1
#
_entry.id   AF-A0A077Z9G5-F1
#
_cell.length_a   1.000
_cell.length_b   1.000
_cell.length_c   1.000
_cell.angle_alpha   90.00
_cell.angle_beta   90.00
_cell.angle_gamma   90.00
#
_symmetry.space_group_name_H-M   'P 1'
#
loop_
_entity.id
_entity.type
_entity.pdbx_description
1 polymer ?
#
loop_
_entity_poly.entity_id
_entity_poly.type
_entity_poly.pdbx_seq_one_letter_code
_entity_poly.pdbx_strand_id
1 'polypeptide(L)'
;MSKIVGFGPKLKELRIILCQTSEASNGIRTFVSEHYMDLKDKNPELTILVRECSGVVPKIYARFEKGREVNVNVSNLSPSEILNRLHGMVTSAIMANSATAKAIKFYEYLLDLRIHYCPRSYVSRGTREFIDTYLPHVRKSNPGFPVFLIPYYGVEPWLYAR
;
A
#
# COMPACT_ATOMS: atom_id res chain seq x y z
N MET A 1 -12.50 10.04 -21.99
CA MET A 1 -12.99 8.94 -21.12
C MET A 1 -11.79 8.23 -20.54
N SER A 2 -11.61 8.32 -19.23
CA SER A 2 -10.56 7.60 -18.52
C SER A 2 -10.88 6.11 -18.54
N LYS A 3 -10.01 5.30 -19.15
CA LYS A 3 -10.22 3.85 -19.27
C LYS A 3 -9.73 3.18 -18.00
N ILE A 4 -10.51 2.23 -17.49
CA ILE A 4 -10.03 1.34 -16.42
C ILE A 4 -8.83 0.54 -16.95
N VAL A 5 -7.80 0.38 -16.13
CA VAL A 5 -6.57 -0.39 -16.43
C VAL A 5 -6.43 -1.51 -15.40
N GLY A 6 -5.74 -2.59 -15.76
CA GLY A 6 -5.34 -3.62 -14.80
C GLY A 6 -4.38 -3.05 -13.74
N PHE A 7 -4.65 -3.31 -12.45
CA PHE A 7 -3.86 -2.81 -11.32
C PHE A 7 -2.64 -3.69 -10.98
N GLY A 8 -2.56 -4.88 -11.59
CA GLY A 8 -1.48 -5.84 -11.37
C GLY A 8 -1.59 -6.59 -10.02
N PRO A 9 -0.71 -7.56 -9.77
CA PRO A 9 -0.86 -8.54 -8.69
C PRO A 9 -0.61 -7.96 -7.28
N LYS A 10 -0.06 -6.75 -7.18
CA LYS A 10 0.29 -6.12 -5.89
C LYS A 10 -0.94 -5.67 -5.10
N LEU A 11 -2.02 -5.33 -5.80
CA LEU A 11 -3.30 -5.01 -5.19
C LEU A 11 -4.06 -6.31 -4.94
N LYS A 12 -4.42 -6.60 -3.68
CA LYS A 12 -5.06 -7.85 -3.28
C LYS A 12 -6.56 -7.71 -3.04
N GLU A 13 -7.01 -6.53 -2.64
CA GLU A 13 -8.42 -6.29 -2.36
C GLU A 13 -8.77 -4.82 -2.58
N LEU A 14 -9.93 -4.57 -3.18
CA LEU A 14 -10.53 -3.25 -3.28
C LEU A 14 -11.86 -3.28 -2.53
N ARG A 15 -12.05 -2.42 -1.53
CA ARG A 15 -13.33 -2.28 -0.83
C ARG A 15 -13.93 -0.91 -1.14
N ILE A 16 -15.12 -0.89 -1.71
CA ILE A 16 -15.90 0.30 -1.98
C ILE A 16 -16.96 0.41 -0.90
N ILE A 17 -16.88 1.43 -0.06
CA ILE A 17 -17.86 1.72 0.99
C ILE A 17 -18.69 2.90 0.54
N LEU A 18 -20.00 2.72 0.43
CA LEU A 18 -20.92 3.74 -0.05
C LEU A 18 -22.21 3.78 0.75
N CYS A 19 -22.88 4.92 0.73
CA CYS A 19 -24.24 5.06 1.24
C CYS A 19 -25.25 4.99 0.11
N GLN A 20 -26.30 4.18 0.29
CA GLN A 20 -27.36 3.99 -0.71
C GLN A 20 -28.16 5.27 -0.98
N THR A 21 -28.37 6.10 0.05
CA THR A 21 -29.30 7.23 0.00
C THR A 21 -28.61 8.60 0.06
N SER A 22 -27.42 8.70 0.67
CA SER A 22 -26.75 10.00 0.85
C SER A 22 -26.37 10.64 -0.48
N GLU A 23 -26.60 11.94 -0.60
CA GLU A 23 -26.18 12.73 -1.76
C GLU A 23 -24.66 12.68 -1.96
N ALA A 24 -23.89 12.67 -0.87
CA ALA A 24 -22.43 12.57 -0.93
C ALA A 24 -21.92 11.30 -1.65
N SER A 25 -22.73 10.24 -1.64
CA SER A 25 -22.43 8.96 -2.29
C SER A 25 -23.00 8.83 -3.70
N ASN A 26 -23.59 9.88 -4.27
CA ASN A 26 -24.23 9.79 -5.58
C ASN A 26 -23.25 9.36 -6.69
N GLY A 27 -22.11 10.05 -6.79
CA GLY A 27 -21.14 9.73 -7.84
C GLY A 27 -20.47 8.36 -7.68
N ILE A 28 -20.28 7.85 -6.46
CA ILE A 28 -19.76 6.49 -6.27
C ILE A 28 -20.79 5.42 -6.63
N ARG A 29 -22.09 5.67 -6.41
CA ARG A 29 -23.17 4.77 -6.88
C ARG A 29 -23.18 4.67 -8.40
N THR A 30 -23.12 5.82 -9.09
CA THR A 30 -23.03 5.86 -10.55
C THR A 30 -21.75 5.19 -11.05
N PHE A 31 -20.60 5.42 -10.39
CA PHE A 31 -19.34 4.74 -10.72
C PHE A 31 -19.46 3.23 -10.63
N VAL A 32 -20.05 2.69 -9.54
CA VAL A 32 -20.25 1.24 -9.39
C VAL A 32 -21.19 0.71 -10.48
N SER A 33 -22.28 1.42 -10.79
CA SER A 33 -23.22 0.98 -11.83
C SER A 33 -22.58 0.93 -13.23
N GLU A 34 -21.73 1.89 -13.57
CA GLU A 34 -21.17 2.03 -14.91
C GLU A 34 -19.87 1.25 -15.11
N HIS A 35 -19.01 1.19 -14.08
CA HIS A 35 -17.61 0.77 -14.23
C HIS A 35 -17.27 -0.55 -13.53
N TYR A 36 -18.19 -1.13 -12.75
CA TYR A 36 -17.90 -2.34 -11.97
C TYR A 36 -17.59 -3.57 -12.84
N MET A 37 -18.32 -3.76 -13.95
CA MET A 37 -18.07 -4.88 -14.87
C MET A 37 -16.69 -4.76 -15.53
N ASP A 38 -16.39 -3.61 -16.13
CA ASP A 38 -15.08 -3.31 -16.71
C ASP A 38 -13.92 -3.49 -15.71
N LEU A 39 -14.16 -3.15 -14.44
CA LEU A 39 -13.16 -3.27 -13.39
C LEU A 39 -12.86 -4.74 -13.07
N LYS A 40 -13.91 -5.58 -13.02
CA LYS A 40 -13.79 -7.01 -12.78
C LYS A 40 -13.16 -7.73 -13.97
N ASP A 41 -13.56 -7.39 -15.19
CA ASP A 41 -13.06 -8.01 -16.42
C ASP A 41 -11.55 -7.76 -16.61
N LYS A 42 -11.08 -6.56 -16.26
CA LYS A 42 -9.66 -6.20 -16.35
C LYS A 42 -8.82 -6.70 -15.18
N ASN A 43 -9.44 -7.11 -14.08
CA ASN A 43 -8.76 -7.54 -12.85
C ASN A 43 -9.41 -8.83 -12.31
N PRO A 44 -9.35 -9.95 -13.05
CA PRO A 44 -10.09 -11.17 -12.71
C PRO A 44 -9.68 -11.79 -11.36
N GLU A 45 -8.42 -11.62 -10.95
CA GLU A 45 -7.91 -12.13 -9.67
C GLU A 45 -8.11 -11.16 -8.49
N LEU A 46 -8.57 -9.92 -8.76
CA LEU A 46 -8.74 -8.92 -7.73
C LEU A 46 -10.09 -9.09 -7.02
N THR A 47 -10.04 -9.29 -5.70
CA THR A 47 -11.24 -9.28 -4.87
C THR A 47 -11.78 -7.85 -4.75
N ILE A 48 -12.92 -7.58 -5.37
CA ILE A 48 -13.64 -6.29 -5.28
C ILE A 48 -14.87 -6.49 -4.39
N LEU A 49 -14.95 -5.73 -3.30
CA LEU A 49 -16.06 -5.79 -2.34
C LEU A 49 -16.81 -4.46 -2.35
N VAL A 50 -18.11 -4.50 -2.64
CA VAL A 50 -19.00 -3.34 -2.49
C VAL A 50 -19.76 -3.49 -1.18
N ARG A 51 -19.65 -2.48 -0.31
CA ARG A 51 -20.28 -2.44 1.01
C ARG A 51 -21.18 -1.22 1.10
N GLU A 52 -22.46 -1.51 1.23
CA GLU A 52 -23.50 -0.50 1.37
C GLU A 52 -23.74 -0.28 2.87
N CYS A 53 -23.67 0.97 3.32
CA CYS A 53 -23.88 1.34 4.72
C CYS A 53 -24.64 2.66 4.80
N SER A 54 -25.59 2.79 5.73
CA SER A 54 -26.35 4.04 5.90
C SER A 54 -25.54 5.08 6.67
N GLY A 55 -25.59 6.34 6.21
CA GLY A 55 -24.97 7.48 6.91
C GLY A 55 -23.43 7.53 6.86
N VAL A 56 -22.78 6.72 6.02
CA VAL A 56 -21.31 6.72 5.91
C VAL A 56 -20.79 7.71 4.88
N VAL A 57 -19.58 8.22 5.14
CA VAL A 57 -18.80 8.96 4.16
C VAL A 57 -18.24 7.96 3.12
N PRO A 58 -18.52 8.14 1.82
CA PRO A 58 -18.09 7.18 0.81
C PRO A 58 -16.55 7.17 0.68
N LYS A 59 -15.99 5.96 0.73
CA LYS A 59 -14.55 5.72 0.72
C LYS A 59 -14.20 4.49 -0.10
N ILE A 60 -13.04 4.51 -0.72
CA ILE A 60 -12.45 3.34 -1.35
C ILE A 60 -11.21 2.94 -0.57
N TYR A 61 -11.12 1.68 -0.18
CA TYR A 61 -9.96 1.06 0.46
C TYR A 61 -9.26 0.16 -0.54
N ALA A 62 -7.93 0.20 -0.54
CA ALA A 62 -7.08 -0.68 -1.32
C ALA A 62 -6.10 -1.39 -0.39
N ARG A 63 -6.18 -2.73 -0.34
CA ARG A 63 -5.22 -3.58 0.40
C ARG A 63 -4.19 -4.14 -0.57
N PHE A 64 -2.93 -3.95 -0.22
CA PHE A 64 -1.79 -4.46 -0.97
C PHE A 64 -1.17 -5.68 -0.28
N GLU A 65 -0.14 -6.22 -0.92
CA GLU A 65 0.75 -7.20 -0.29
C GLU A 65 1.29 -6.71 1.06
N LYS A 66 1.61 -7.66 1.93
CA LYS A 66 2.11 -7.42 3.30
C LYS A 66 1.12 -6.66 4.19
N GLY A 67 -0.18 -6.70 3.88
CA GLY A 67 -1.25 -6.15 4.71
C GLY A 67 -1.36 -4.63 4.70
N ARG A 68 -0.62 -3.92 3.84
CA ARG A 68 -0.69 -2.47 3.75
C ARG A 68 -2.04 -2.04 3.18
N GLU A 69 -2.75 -1.20 3.90
CA GLU A 69 -4.01 -0.62 3.45
C GLU A 69 -3.90 0.90 3.28
N VAL A 70 -4.50 1.41 2.21
CA VAL A 70 -4.69 2.85 1.98
C VAL A 70 -6.16 3.09 1.67
N ASN A 71 -6.64 4.30 1.94
CA ASN A 71 -8.01 4.68 1.60
C ASN A 71 -8.07 6.09 1.04
N VAL A 72 -9.13 6.37 0.30
CA VAL A 72 -9.41 7.69 -0.26
C VAL A 72 -10.89 8.03 -0.06
N ASN A 73 -11.15 9.27 0.34
CA ASN A 73 -12.50 9.84 0.40
C ASN A 73 -12.96 10.19 -1.02
N VAL A 74 -14.17 9.79 -1.37
CA VAL A 74 -14.79 10.01 -2.69
C VAL A 74 -16.13 10.74 -2.61
N SER A 75 -16.35 11.51 -1.55
CA SER A 75 -17.56 12.31 -1.34
C SER A 75 -17.72 13.37 -2.44
N ASN A 76 -18.93 13.46 -3.01
CA ASN A 76 -19.31 14.45 -4.02
C ASN A 76 -18.43 14.47 -5.29
N LEU A 77 -17.73 13.38 -5.59
CA LEU A 77 -16.93 13.27 -6.81
C LEU A 77 -17.75 12.64 -7.93
N SER A 78 -17.51 13.07 -9.17
CA SER A 78 -18.04 12.41 -10.36
C SER A 78 -17.40 11.03 -10.59
N PRO A 79 -18.05 10.11 -11.34
CA PRO A 79 -17.46 8.81 -11.69
C PRO A 79 -16.06 8.91 -12.32
N SER A 80 -15.84 9.93 -13.15
CA SER A 80 -14.55 10.18 -13.80
C SER A 80 -13.44 10.59 -12.82
N GLU A 81 -13.77 11.43 -11.84
CA GLU A 81 -12.83 11.83 -10.78
C GLU A 81 -12.51 10.69 -9.84
N ILE A 82 -13.51 9.85 -9.53
CA ILE A 82 -13.34 8.64 -8.71
C ILE A 82 -12.36 7.69 -9.38
N LEU A 83 -12.51 7.46 -10.68
CA LEU A 83 -11.59 6.64 -11.46
C LEU A 83 -10.17 7.22 -11.39
N ASN A 84 -9.99 8.52 -11.65
CA ASN A 84 -8.67 9.16 -11.56
C ASN A 84 -8.06 9.04 -10.15
N ARG A 85 -8.86 9.22 -9.08
CA ARG A 85 -8.40 9.04 -7.70
C ARG A 85 -8.03 7.60 -7.39
N LEU A 86 -8.80 6.63 -7.88
CA LEU A 86 -8.50 5.21 -7.71
C LEU A 86 -7.17 4.85 -8.38
N HIS A 87 -6.96 5.26 -9.62
CA HIS A 87 -5.70 5.05 -10.33
C HIS A 87 -4.53 5.73 -9.61
N GLY A 88 -4.67 7.01 -9.25
CA GLY A 88 -3.64 7.75 -8.53
C GLY A 88 -3.29 7.10 -7.18
N MET A 89 -4.30 6.66 -6.42
CA MET A 89 -4.12 5.97 -5.14
C MET A 89 -3.34 4.66 -5.31
N VAL A 90 -3.73 3.83 -6.28
CA VAL A 90 -3.10 2.53 -6.51
C VAL A 90 -1.67 2.69 -7.02
N THR A 91 -1.44 3.57 -8.01
CA THR A 91 -0.11 3.84 -8.54
C THR A 91 0.82 4.42 -7.46
N SER A 92 0.34 5.38 -6.68
CA SER A 92 1.13 5.99 -5.59
C SER A 92 1.47 4.97 -4.51
N ALA A 93 0.54 4.08 -4.16
CA ALA A 93 0.81 3.03 -3.18
C ALA A 93 1.84 2.03 -3.69
N ILE A 94 1.75 1.60 -4.96
CA ILE A 94 2.74 0.71 -5.59
C ILE A 94 4.12 1.38 -5.67
N MET A 95 4.16 2.66 -6.05
CA MET A 95 5.40 3.43 -6.14
C MET A 95 6.02 3.68 -4.77
N ALA A 96 5.23 3.98 -3.74
CA ALA A 96 5.75 4.15 -2.38
C ALA A 96 6.55 2.90 -1.97
N ASN A 97 6.03 1.69 -2.21
CA ASN A 97 6.75 0.45 -1.88
C ASN A 97 8.12 0.32 -2.59
N SER A 98 8.30 0.93 -3.78
CA SER A 98 9.57 0.91 -4.52
C SER A 98 10.49 2.10 -4.20
N ALA A 99 9.91 3.27 -3.97
CA ALA A 99 10.62 4.53 -3.84
C ALA A 99 11.03 4.84 -2.39
N THR A 100 10.17 4.61 -1.39
CA THR A 100 10.53 4.96 0.01
C THR A 100 11.66 4.09 0.54
N ALA A 101 11.78 2.85 0.08
CA ALA A 101 12.88 2.00 0.51
C ALA A 101 14.22 2.40 -0.14
N LYS A 102 14.20 3.12 -1.27
CA LYS A 102 15.41 3.60 -1.96
C LYS A 102 15.98 4.89 -1.37
N ALA A 103 15.19 5.66 -0.63
CA ALA A 103 15.54 7.01 -0.17
C ALA A 103 15.28 7.23 1.33
N ILE A 104 15.48 6.21 2.16
CA ILE A 104 15.49 6.42 3.62
C ILE A 104 16.72 7.27 3.94
N LYS A 105 16.53 8.49 4.46
CA LYS A 105 17.61 9.33 5.00
C LYS A 105 17.43 9.43 6.52
N PHE A 106 18.46 9.05 7.28
CA PHE A 106 18.50 9.14 8.72
C PHE A 106 18.84 10.57 9.15
N TYR A 107 18.29 10.99 10.28
CA TYR A 107 18.61 12.27 10.90
C TYR A 107 20.01 12.21 11.53
N GLU A 108 20.68 13.36 11.62
CA GLU A 108 22.07 13.48 12.10
C GLU A 108 22.25 13.07 13.58
N TYR A 109 21.17 13.06 14.37
CA TYR A 109 21.23 12.63 15.76
C TYR A 109 21.22 11.11 15.95
N LEU A 110 20.95 10.33 14.89
CA LEU A 110 21.04 8.87 14.95
C LEU A 110 22.51 8.46 14.87
N LEU A 111 22.97 7.74 15.89
CA LEU A 111 24.32 7.19 16.04
C LEU A 111 24.50 5.89 15.26
N ASP A 112 23.59 4.93 15.43
CA ASP A 112 23.65 3.63 14.74
C ASP A 112 22.27 2.99 14.56
N LEU A 113 22.16 2.12 13.55
CA LEU A 113 21.02 1.23 13.37
C LEU A 113 21.49 -0.21 13.50
N ARG A 114 20.85 -0.98 14.38
CA ARG A 114 21.13 -2.42 14.54
C ARG A 114 19.90 -3.22 14.17
N ILE A 115 20.08 -4.17 13.24
CA ILE A 115 19.03 -5.06 12.76
C ILE A 115 19.35 -6.47 13.24
N HIS A 116 18.55 -6.96 14.18
CA HIS A 116 18.59 -8.31 14.70
C HIS A 116 17.66 -9.20 13.88
N TYR A 117 18.16 -10.30 13.34
CA TYR A 117 17.36 -11.21 12.51
C TYR A 117 17.83 -12.66 12.61
N CYS A 118 16.95 -13.60 12.32
CA CYS A 118 17.31 -15.02 12.23
C CYS A 118 17.50 -15.43 10.76
N PRO A 119 18.71 -15.89 10.35
CA PRO A 119 18.97 -16.28 8.95
C PRO A 119 18.07 -17.40 8.42
N ARG A 120 17.60 -18.30 9.30
CA ARG A 120 16.84 -19.51 8.94
C ARG A 120 15.36 -19.45 9.30
N SER A 121 14.94 -18.52 10.16
CA SER A 121 13.53 -18.44 10.58
C SER A 121 12.65 -17.87 9.47
N TYR A 122 11.44 -18.42 9.35
CA TYR A 122 10.39 -17.85 8.51
C TYR A 122 9.95 -16.46 9.03
N VAL A 123 9.95 -16.27 10.34
CA VAL A 123 9.54 -15.00 10.98
C VAL A 123 10.45 -13.84 10.52
N SER A 124 11.73 -14.13 10.26
CA SER A 124 12.69 -13.14 9.73
C SER A 124 12.74 -13.05 8.20
N ARG A 125 11.82 -13.71 7.47
CA ARG A 125 11.79 -13.66 5.99
C ARG A 125 11.70 -12.22 5.48
N GLY A 126 10.82 -11.41 6.08
CA GLY A 126 10.65 -10.01 5.70
C GLY A 126 11.90 -9.16 5.97
N THR A 127 12.55 -9.38 7.11
CA THR A 127 13.81 -8.69 7.46
C THR A 127 14.94 -9.08 6.52
N ARG A 128 15.05 -10.36 6.14
CA ARG A 128 16.04 -10.83 5.15
C ARG A 128 15.81 -10.21 3.78
N GLU A 129 14.57 -10.24 3.30
CA GLU A 129 14.20 -9.59 2.04
C GLU A 129 14.54 -8.09 2.06
N PHE A 130 14.34 -7.42 3.21
CA PHE A 130 14.73 -6.03 3.39
C PHE A 130 16.25 -5.82 3.34
N ILE A 131 17.01 -6.67 4.03
CA ILE A 131 18.48 -6.63 4.04
C ILE A 131 19.01 -6.84 2.62
N ASP A 132 18.50 -7.81 1.88
CA ASP A 132 19.00 -8.14 0.55
C ASP A 132 18.61 -7.09 -0.49
N THR A 133 17.37 -6.58 -0.42
CA THR A 133 16.80 -5.70 -1.47
C THR A 133 17.03 -4.21 -1.22
N TYR A 134 16.92 -3.76 0.04
CA TYR A 134 16.80 -2.34 0.36
C TYR A 134 17.98 -1.78 1.13
N LEU A 135 18.64 -2.57 1.98
CA LEU A 135 19.80 -2.10 2.75
C LEU A 135 20.92 -1.49 1.89
N PRO A 136 21.24 -2.00 0.68
CA PRO A 136 22.22 -1.34 -0.21
C PRO A 136 21.81 0.10 -0.57
N HIS A 137 20.52 0.35 -0.80
CA HIS A 137 20.02 1.69 -1.11
C HIS A 137 20.00 2.60 0.12
N VAL A 138 19.66 2.05 1.30
CA VAL A 138 19.73 2.77 2.57
C VAL A 138 21.16 3.21 2.86
N ARG A 139 22.15 2.33 2.68
CA ARG A 139 23.57 2.67 2.85
C ARG A 139 24.04 3.72 1.85
N LYS A 140 23.60 3.65 0.60
CA LYS A 140 23.91 4.66 -0.44
C LYS A 140 23.33 6.04 -0.08
N SER A 141 22.15 6.09 0.52
CA SER A 141 21.47 7.34 0.91
C SER A 141 22.00 7.94 2.22
N ASN A 142 22.71 7.14 3.03
CA ASN A 142 23.27 7.54 4.33
C ASN A 142 24.76 7.21 4.39
N PRO A 143 25.60 7.93 3.63
CA PRO A 143 27.03 7.71 3.67
C PRO A 143 27.57 7.95 5.08
N GLY A 144 28.33 6.99 5.62
CA GLY A 144 28.96 7.09 6.94
C GLY A 144 28.08 6.65 8.13
N PHE A 145 26.76 6.49 7.96
CA PHE A 145 25.90 6.01 9.04
C PHE A 145 26.09 4.50 9.27
N PRO A 146 26.48 4.06 10.48
CA PRO A 146 26.76 2.65 10.74
C PRO A 146 25.45 1.84 10.86
N VAL A 147 25.31 0.84 9.99
CA VAL A 147 24.22 -0.14 10.05
C VAL A 147 24.76 -1.54 10.32
N PHE A 148 24.46 -2.08 11.49
CA PHE A 148 24.90 -3.39 11.97
C PHE A 148 23.84 -4.46 11.72
N LEU A 149 24.24 -5.59 11.14
CA LEU A 149 23.40 -6.78 10.97
C LEU A 149 23.84 -7.83 12.00
N ILE A 150 22.91 -8.24 12.87
CA ILE A 150 23.22 -9.14 13.99
C ILE A 150 22.37 -10.41 13.84
N PRO A 151 22.95 -11.52 13.34
CA PRO A 151 22.23 -12.77 13.19
C PRO A 151 22.05 -13.48 14.55
N TYR A 152 20.82 -13.76 14.94
CA TYR A 152 20.47 -14.59 16.12
C TYR A 152 19.55 -15.73 15.73
N TYR A 153 19.84 -16.95 16.18
CA TYR A 153 18.97 -18.10 15.96
C TYR A 153 17.85 -18.15 17.01
N GLY A 154 16.62 -18.40 16.57
CA GLY A 154 15.46 -18.58 17.46
C GLY A 154 14.88 -17.31 18.08
N VAL A 155 15.37 -16.12 17.70
CA VAL A 155 14.85 -14.84 18.20
C VAL A 155 14.01 -14.16 17.11
N GLU A 156 12.92 -13.50 17.53
CA GLU A 156 12.10 -12.67 16.66
C GLU A 156 12.95 -11.52 16.07
N PRO A 157 12.81 -11.15 14.79
CA PRO A 157 13.55 -10.02 14.25
C PRO A 157 13.13 -8.71 14.91
N TRP A 158 14.10 -7.89 15.29
CA TRP A 158 13.85 -6.55 15.82
C TRP A 158 14.94 -5.61 15.34
N LEU A 159 14.67 -4.31 15.38
CA LEU A 159 15.65 -3.28 15.09
C LEU A 159 15.65 -2.26 16.21
N TYR A 160 16.79 -1.62 16.43
CA TYR A 160 16.86 -0.44 17.26
C TYR A 160 17.81 0.56 16.63
N ALA A 161 17.45 1.84 16.75
CA ALA A 161 18.29 2.95 16.38
C ALA A 161 18.59 3.76 17.65
N ARG A 162 19.85 4.17 17.82
CA ARG A 162 20.28 5.11 18.86
C ARG A 162 20.65 6.42 18.24
#